data_AF-A0A3R6ZXF6-F1
#
_entry.id   AF-A0A3R6ZXF6-F1
#
_cell.length_a   1.000
_cell.length_b   1.000
_cell.length_c   1.000
_cell.angle_alpha   90.00
_cell.angle_beta   90.00
_cell.angle_gamma   90.00
#
_symmetry.space_group_name_H-M   'P 1'
#
loop_
_entity.id
_entity.type
_entity.pdbx_description
1 polymer ?
#
loop_
_entity_poly.entity_id
_entity_poly.type
_entity_poly.pdbx_seq_one_letter_code
_entity_poly.pdbx_strand_id
1 'polypeptide(L)'
;MQRLKSVAGFVYVLETVALTVAYVLLLFPTLANQLSWAVVPGGLCNLHLGLHASPTIPLMASSSAVVRGPSVDSTAISMRPVCPRMLVLQTTTNLEDVIQGLHANELNTGLPTHYCWVDFDQHFQIARTAVRLARCVASYKTYAAVHLEAILRNVPFSGILLWRV
;
A
#
# COMPACT_ATOMS: atom_id res chain seq x y z
N MET A 1 28.83 -37.03 32.02
CA MET A 1 28.65 -35.67 31.47
C MET A 1 28.06 -35.64 30.05
N GLN A 2 28.41 -36.56 29.14
CA GLN A 2 27.86 -36.62 27.77
C GLN A 2 26.32 -36.74 27.72
N ARG A 3 25.72 -37.64 28.51
CA ARG A 3 24.28 -37.89 28.47
C ARG A 3 23.43 -36.73 28.98
N LEU A 4 23.92 -35.97 29.95
CA LEU A 4 23.26 -34.78 30.46
C LEU A 4 23.21 -33.66 29.39
N LYS A 5 24.29 -33.50 28.63
CA LYS A 5 24.35 -32.56 27.51
C LYS A 5 23.38 -32.95 26.38
N SER A 6 23.26 -34.25 26.07
CA SER A 6 22.29 -34.73 25.08
C SER A 6 20.84 -34.51 25.50
N VAL A 7 20.51 -34.79 26.77
CA VAL A 7 19.15 -34.56 27.30
C VAL A 7 18.80 -33.06 27.30
N ALA A 8 19.73 -32.20 27.74
CA ALA A 8 19.52 -30.76 27.70
C ALA A 8 19.28 -30.23 26.27
N GLY A 9 20.00 -30.77 25.28
CA GLY A 9 19.78 -30.42 23.86
C GLY A 9 18.39 -30.83 23.37
N PHE A 10 17.92 -32.03 23.73
CA PHE A 10 16.57 -32.49 23.36
C PHE A 10 15.47 -31.61 23.98
N VAL A 11 15.60 -31.25 25.26
CA VAL A 11 14.64 -30.38 25.94
C VAL A 11 14.60 -29.01 25.29
N TYR A 12 15.77 -28.43 25.00
CA TYR A 12 15.87 -27.13 24.31
C TYR A 12 15.18 -27.14 22.94
N VAL A 13 15.35 -28.21 22.15
CA VAL A 13 14.70 -28.32 20.83
C VAL A 13 13.18 -28.43 20.97
N LEU A 14 12.68 -29.22 21.91
CA LEU A 14 11.23 -29.35 22.12
C LEU A 14 10.59 -28.04 22.59
N GLU A 15 11.26 -27.33 23.50
CA GLU A 15 10.78 -26.05 24.03
C GLU A 15 10.77 -24.96 22.95
N THR A 16 11.84 -24.86 22.16
CA THR A 16 11.91 -23.88 21.05
C THR A 16 10.87 -24.16 19.97
N VAL A 17 10.60 -25.43 19.64
CA VAL A 17 9.52 -25.80 18.71
C VAL A 17 8.16 -25.44 19.29
N ALA A 18 7.89 -25.74 20.57
CA ALA A 18 6.63 -25.40 21.22
C ALA A 18 6.39 -23.88 21.26
N LEU A 19 7.42 -23.10 21.61
CA LEU A 19 7.38 -21.64 21.61
C LEU A 19 7.11 -21.08 20.21
N THR A 20 7.71 -21.68 19.17
CA THR A 20 7.50 -21.27 17.78
C THR A 20 6.05 -21.53 17.34
N VAL A 21 5.49 -22.70 17.67
CA VAL A 21 4.09 -23.03 17.37
C VAL A 21 3.14 -22.09 18.11
N ALA A 22 3.37 -21.84 19.41
CA ALA A 22 2.56 -20.90 20.19
C ALA A 22 2.61 -19.49 19.61
N TYR A 23 3.79 -19.03 19.19
CA TYR A 23 3.97 -17.73 18.55
C TYR A 23 3.22 -17.62 17.21
N VAL A 24 3.27 -18.66 16.37
CA VAL A 24 2.52 -18.70 15.10
C VAL A 24 1.02 -18.68 15.33
N LEU A 25 0.50 -19.38 16.35
CA LEU A 25 -0.92 -19.37 16.69
C LEU A 25 -1.39 -18.00 17.18
N LEU A 26 -0.55 -17.28 17.93
CA LEU A 26 -0.83 -15.89 18.34
C LEU A 26 -0.82 -14.92 17.16
N LEU A 27 0.02 -15.15 16.15
CA LEU A 27 0.11 -14.34 14.94
C LEU A 27 -0.94 -14.68 13.88
N PHE A 28 -1.50 -15.89 13.89
CA PHE A 28 -2.48 -16.33 12.90
C PHE A 28 -3.65 -15.33 12.67
N PRO A 29 -4.30 -14.78 13.73
CA PRO A 29 -5.39 -13.81 13.52
C PRO A 29 -4.93 -12.47 12.91
N THR A 30 -3.68 -12.06 13.11
CA THR A 30 -3.15 -10.82 12.50
C THR A 30 -2.68 -11.04 11.06
N LEU A 31 -2.22 -12.25 10.74
CA LEU A 31 -1.84 -12.68 9.38
C LEU A 31 -3.04 -12.97 8.48
N ALA A 32 -4.21 -13.25 9.04
CA ALA A 32 -5.43 -13.53 8.28
C ALA A 32 -5.98 -12.30 7.52
N ASN A 33 -5.54 -11.08 7.86
CA ASN A 33 -5.99 -9.85 7.24
C ASN A 33 -4.83 -9.15 6.50
N GLN A 34 -5.07 -8.72 5.26
CA GLN A 34 -4.13 -8.04 4.35
C GLN A 34 -3.54 -6.70 4.89
N LEU A 35 -3.94 -6.26 6.08
CA LEU A 35 -3.46 -5.01 6.69
C LEU A 35 -2.62 -5.22 7.97
N SER A 36 -2.28 -6.45 8.39
CA SER A 36 -1.44 -6.76 9.56
C SER A 36 -1.96 -6.34 10.96
N TRP A 37 -3.22 -5.91 11.09
CA TRP A 37 -3.87 -5.57 12.37
C TRP A 37 -5.07 -6.46 12.67
N ALA A 38 -5.30 -6.69 13.96
CA ALA A 38 -6.16 -7.75 14.47
C ALA A 38 -7.67 -7.54 14.27
N VAL A 39 -8.18 -6.36 13.89
CA VAL A 39 -9.62 -6.08 14.11
C VAL A 39 -10.38 -5.36 12.98
N VAL A 40 -9.80 -4.68 11.97
CA VAL A 40 -10.64 -4.24 10.84
C VAL A 40 -10.34 -4.90 9.49
N PRO A 41 -11.36 -5.61 8.95
CA PRO A 41 -11.38 -5.96 7.55
C PRO A 41 -11.24 -4.68 6.73
N GLY A 42 -10.17 -4.53 5.94
CA GLY A 42 -10.00 -3.38 5.04
C GLY A 42 -11.21 -3.15 4.10
N GLY A 43 -12.04 -4.18 3.87
CA GLY A 43 -13.31 -4.05 3.15
C GLY A 43 -14.36 -3.17 3.84
N LEU A 44 -14.36 -3.07 5.17
CA LEU A 44 -15.28 -2.19 5.92
C LEU A 44 -14.91 -0.72 5.74
N CYS A 45 -13.62 -0.39 5.83
CA CYS A 45 -13.15 0.97 5.57
C CYS A 45 -13.51 1.41 4.14
N ASN A 46 -13.32 0.55 3.14
CA ASN A 46 -13.64 0.87 1.75
C ASN A 46 -15.15 1.00 1.49
N LEU A 47 -15.97 0.16 2.13
CA LEU A 47 -17.42 0.29 2.04
C LEU A 47 -17.89 1.59 2.70
N HIS A 48 -17.34 1.92 3.87
CA HIS A 48 -17.68 3.16 4.56
C HIS A 48 -17.24 4.38 3.75
N LEU A 49 -16.02 4.40 3.21
CA LEU A 49 -15.54 5.48 2.33
C LEU A 49 -16.42 5.66 1.07
N GLY A 50 -16.96 4.57 0.55
CA GLY A 50 -17.82 4.60 -0.64
C GLY A 50 -19.26 5.02 -0.40
N LEU A 51 -19.73 4.95 0.85
CA LEU A 51 -21.12 5.29 1.24
C LEU A 51 -21.21 6.58 2.06
N HIS A 52 -20.17 6.90 2.83
CA HIS A 52 -20.12 8.01 3.78
C HIS A 52 -18.76 8.70 3.72
N ALA A 53 -18.76 10.00 3.38
CA ALA A 53 -17.59 10.88 3.50
C ALA A 53 -17.37 11.32 4.96
N SER A 54 -17.44 10.39 5.92
CA SER A 54 -17.29 10.66 7.34
C SER A 54 -15.91 10.20 7.83
N PRO A 55 -15.20 11.01 8.64
CA PRO A 55 -13.86 10.67 9.14
C PRO A 55 -13.86 9.63 10.26
N THR A 56 -15.03 9.30 10.83
CA THR A 56 -15.18 8.39 11.96
C THR A 56 -15.93 7.13 11.57
N ILE A 57 -15.30 5.98 11.76
CA ILE A 57 -15.90 4.66 11.50
C ILE A 57 -16.27 4.03 12.84
N PRO A 58 -17.56 3.94 13.21
CA PRO A 58 -17.96 3.29 14.45
C PRO A 58 -17.90 1.77 14.27
N LEU A 59 -16.77 1.16 14.66
CA LEU A 59 -16.47 -0.27 14.42
C LEU A 59 -17.44 -1.25 15.09
N MET A 60 -18.11 -0.81 16.16
CA MET A 60 -19.02 -1.63 16.98
C MET A 60 -20.49 -1.30 16.76
N ALA A 61 -20.82 -0.42 15.81
CA ALA A 61 -22.21 -0.07 15.51
C ALA A 61 -22.84 -1.15 14.63
N SER A 62 -24.11 -1.47 14.87
CA SER A 62 -24.87 -2.37 13.98
C SER A 62 -24.95 -1.85 12.54
N SER A 63 -24.85 -0.53 12.35
CA SER A 63 -24.81 0.12 11.04
C SER A 63 -23.52 -0.14 10.25
N SER A 64 -22.45 -0.63 10.89
CA SER A 64 -21.22 -1.06 10.23
C SER A 64 -21.15 -2.58 10.05
N ALA A 65 -22.24 -3.32 10.27
CA ALA A 65 -22.27 -4.76 10.03
C ALA A 65 -22.31 -5.04 8.53
N VAL A 66 -21.26 -5.68 8.01
CA VAL A 66 -21.21 -6.17 6.62
C VAL A 66 -21.46 -7.67 6.63
N VAL A 67 -22.61 -8.07 6.11
CA VAL A 67 -22.94 -9.48 5.89
C VAL A 67 -22.02 -10.01 4.78
N ARG A 68 -21.06 -10.85 5.16
CA ARG A 68 -20.20 -11.57 4.20
C ARG A 68 -20.82 -12.93 3.92
N GLY A 69 -21.06 -13.22 2.64
CA GLY A 69 -21.55 -14.53 2.22
C GLY A 69 -20.51 -15.63 2.51
N PRO A 70 -20.94 -16.84 2.90
CA PRO A 70 -20.05 -17.93 3.32
C PRO A 70 -19.16 -18.52 2.21
N SER A 71 -19.28 -18.06 0.96
CA SER A 71 -18.59 -18.60 -0.21
C SER A 71 -17.44 -17.74 -0.73
N VAL A 72 -16.96 -16.78 0.06
CA VAL A 72 -15.88 -15.87 -0.35
C VAL A 72 -14.62 -16.19 0.46
N ASP A 73 -13.81 -17.13 -0.05
CA ASP A 73 -12.49 -17.51 0.49
C ASP A 73 -11.42 -16.41 0.34
N SER A 74 -11.81 -15.24 -0.17
CA SER A 74 -10.90 -14.13 -0.45
C SER A 74 -10.88 -13.16 0.72
N THR A 75 -9.74 -13.10 1.43
CA THR A 75 -9.37 -12.02 2.36
C THR A 75 -9.01 -10.72 1.62
N ALA A 76 -9.13 -10.71 0.29
CA ALA A 76 -8.91 -9.57 -0.56
C ALA A 76 -9.83 -8.40 -0.16
N ILE A 77 -9.23 -7.23 -0.09
CA ILE A 77 -9.94 -5.98 0.15
C ILE A 77 -10.84 -5.73 -1.09
N SER A 78 -12.14 -5.99 -0.95
CA SER A 78 -13.11 -5.72 -2.02
C SER A 78 -13.42 -4.22 -2.04
N MET A 79 -12.74 -3.49 -2.93
CA MET A 79 -13.05 -2.11 -3.28
C MET A 79 -13.91 -2.14 -4.53
N ARG A 80 -15.06 -1.43 -4.55
CA ARG A 80 -15.77 -1.20 -5.82
C ARG A 80 -14.79 -0.48 -6.77
N PRO A 81 -14.53 -0.99 -7.98
CA PRO A 81 -13.56 -0.38 -8.90
C PRO A 81 -13.92 1.05 -9.30
N VAL A 82 -15.21 1.42 -9.16
CA VAL A 82 -15.72 2.77 -9.40
C VAL A 82 -15.43 3.73 -8.23
N CYS A 83 -15.27 3.23 -7.00
CA CYS A 83 -15.18 4.04 -5.79
C CYS A 83 -14.00 5.02 -5.77
N PRO A 84 -12.76 4.65 -6.17
CA PRO A 84 -11.64 5.60 -6.20
C PRO A 84 -11.91 6.73 -7.20
N ARG A 85 -12.44 6.39 -8.38
CA ARG A 85 -12.76 7.37 -9.42
C ARG A 85 -13.90 8.28 -8.98
N MET A 86 -14.92 7.74 -8.33
CA MET A 86 -16.03 8.50 -7.78
C MET A 86 -15.53 9.48 -6.71
N LEU A 87 -14.68 9.03 -5.79
CA LEU A 87 -14.13 9.89 -4.74
C LEU A 87 -13.32 11.05 -5.33
N VAL A 88 -12.45 10.78 -6.31
CA VAL A 88 -11.64 11.80 -7.00
C VAL A 88 -12.53 12.78 -7.79
N LEU A 89 -13.58 12.29 -8.46
CA LEU A 89 -14.47 13.15 -9.27
C LEU A 89 -15.52 13.91 -8.43
N GLN A 90 -15.90 13.38 -7.26
CA GLN A 90 -16.89 14.01 -6.38
C GLN A 90 -16.28 15.06 -5.46
N THR A 91 -14.98 14.97 -5.14
CA THR A 91 -14.34 15.87 -4.17
C THR A 91 -14.10 17.25 -4.74
N THR A 92 -13.60 17.37 -5.96
CA THR A 92 -13.42 18.67 -6.62
C THR A 92 -13.17 18.50 -8.12
N THR A 93 -13.60 19.50 -8.89
CA THR A 93 -13.19 19.66 -10.31
C THR A 93 -12.36 20.94 -10.50
N ASN A 94 -12.13 21.70 -9.43
CA ASN A 94 -11.27 22.89 -9.48
C ASN A 94 -9.82 22.45 -9.52
N LEU A 95 -9.06 23.04 -10.45
CA LEU A 95 -7.65 22.71 -10.64
C LEU A 95 -6.82 23.02 -9.39
N GLU A 96 -7.10 24.13 -8.73
CA GLU A 96 -6.41 24.58 -7.52
C GLU A 96 -6.54 23.57 -6.37
N ASP A 97 -7.74 23.07 -6.13
CA ASP A 97 -7.98 22.06 -5.08
C ASP A 97 -7.25 20.75 -5.40
N VAL A 98 -7.20 20.36 -6.67
CA VAL A 98 -6.43 19.17 -7.12
C VAL A 98 -4.94 19.38 -6.90
N ILE A 99 -4.40 20.55 -7.24
CA ILE A 99 -2.98 20.87 -7.02
C ILE A 99 -2.66 20.84 -5.53
N GLN A 100 -3.51 21.47 -4.70
CA GLN A 100 -3.31 21.49 -3.25
C GLN A 100 -3.40 20.08 -2.65
N GLY A 101 -4.33 19.24 -3.13
CA GLY A 101 -4.45 17.84 -2.72
C GLY A 101 -3.26 16.97 -3.15
N LEU A 102 -2.68 17.24 -4.32
CA LEU A 102 -1.45 16.59 -4.77
C LEU A 102 -0.24 17.01 -3.92
N HIS A 103 -0.14 18.29 -3.54
CA HIS A 103 0.95 18.79 -2.69
C HIS A 103 0.80 18.39 -1.21
N ALA A 104 -0.43 18.17 -0.74
CA ALA A 104 -0.70 17.63 0.59
C ALA A 104 -0.39 16.14 0.71
N ASN A 105 -0.27 15.42 -0.42
CA ASN A 105 0.27 14.06 -0.39
C ASN A 105 1.79 14.15 -0.22
N GLU A 106 2.28 13.68 0.92
CA GLU A 106 3.69 13.37 1.10
C GLU A 106 4.16 12.41 -0.01
N LEU A 107 5.47 12.41 -0.30
CA LEU A 107 6.11 11.67 -1.40
C LEU A 107 5.49 10.27 -1.60
N ASN A 108 4.54 10.15 -2.53
CA ASN A 108 3.80 8.90 -2.74
C ASN A 108 4.67 7.94 -3.55
N THR A 109 5.55 7.21 -2.86
CA THR A 109 6.42 6.19 -3.46
C THR A 109 5.65 5.02 -4.09
N GLY A 110 4.33 4.93 -3.82
CA GLY A 110 3.43 3.94 -4.39
C GLY A 110 2.87 4.30 -5.78
N LEU A 111 3.27 5.42 -6.38
CA LEU A 111 2.90 5.75 -7.76
C LEU A 111 3.39 4.63 -8.69
N PRO A 112 2.48 3.87 -9.35
CA PRO A 112 2.85 2.72 -10.18
C PRO A 112 3.35 3.19 -11.56
N THR A 113 4.30 4.13 -11.58
CA THR A 113 4.82 4.77 -12.79
C THR A 113 6.22 4.25 -13.11
N HIS A 114 6.36 3.64 -14.29
CA HIS A 114 7.67 3.26 -14.82
C HIS A 114 8.32 4.45 -15.53
N TYR A 115 9.17 5.17 -14.80
CA TYR A 115 9.91 6.32 -15.33
C TYR A 115 10.83 5.92 -16.49
N CYS A 116 10.93 6.85 -17.43
CA CYS A 116 11.77 6.73 -18.61
C CYS A 116 12.98 7.68 -18.50
N TRP A 117 12.77 8.87 -17.94
CA TRP A 117 13.81 9.91 -17.79
C TRP A 117 13.78 10.52 -16.39
N VAL A 118 14.92 11.08 -15.96
CA VAL A 118 14.99 11.86 -14.72
C VAL A 118 14.45 13.27 -14.95
N ASP A 119 14.88 13.94 -16.02
CA ASP A 119 14.63 15.34 -16.33
C ASP A 119 13.75 15.51 -17.59
N PHE A 120 13.04 16.63 -17.70
CA PHE A 120 12.19 16.95 -18.86
C PHE A 120 12.97 17.10 -20.17
N ASP A 121 14.24 17.48 -20.09
CA ASP A 121 15.13 17.57 -21.25
C ASP A 121 15.68 16.21 -21.69
N GLN A 122 15.34 15.13 -20.97
CA GLN A 122 15.62 13.74 -21.32
C GLN A 122 17.11 13.40 -21.38
N HIS A 123 17.94 14.16 -20.66
CA HIS A 123 19.38 13.90 -20.59
C HIS A 123 19.68 12.58 -19.90
N PHE A 124 18.94 12.24 -18.84
CA PHE A 124 19.20 11.06 -18.02
C PHE A 124 18.12 10.01 -18.21
N GLN A 125 18.46 8.94 -18.93
CA GLN A 125 17.57 7.81 -19.18
C GLN A 125 17.64 6.79 -18.04
N ILE A 126 16.48 6.44 -17.48
CA ILE A 126 16.35 5.49 -16.36
C ILE A 126 15.41 4.32 -16.68
N ALA A 127 14.97 4.20 -17.93
CA ALA A 127 14.21 3.05 -18.40
C ALA A 127 15.01 1.75 -18.19
N ARG A 128 14.41 0.77 -17.51
CA ARG A 128 15.08 -0.49 -17.12
C ARG A 128 15.61 -1.33 -18.29
N THR A 129 15.02 -1.23 -19.49
CA THR A 129 15.41 -2.02 -20.67
C THR A 129 15.39 -1.19 -21.94
N ALA A 130 16.21 -1.56 -22.92
CA ALA A 130 16.24 -0.92 -24.25
C ALA A 130 14.87 -0.97 -24.95
N VAL A 131 14.14 -2.09 -24.82
CA VAL A 131 12.78 -2.23 -25.37
C VAL A 131 11.80 -1.26 -24.71
N ARG A 132 11.92 -1.02 -23.41
CA ARG A 132 11.11 0.00 -22.72
C ARG A 132 11.50 1.39 -23.18
N LEU A 133 12.80 1.69 -23.28
CA LEU A 133 13.29 2.98 -23.75
C LEU A 133 12.76 3.32 -25.16
N ALA A 134 12.78 2.36 -26.09
CA ALA A 134 12.22 2.54 -27.43
C ALA A 134 10.73 2.89 -27.38
N ARG A 135 9.94 2.22 -26.53
CA ARG A 135 8.53 2.58 -26.30
C ARG A 135 8.36 3.95 -25.66
N CYS A 136 9.24 4.32 -24.72
CA CYS A 136 9.23 5.65 -24.10
C CYS A 136 9.39 6.73 -25.16
N VAL A 137 10.41 6.60 -26.03
CA VAL A 137 10.67 7.54 -27.12
C VAL A 137 9.52 7.58 -28.14
N ALA A 138 8.97 6.41 -28.50
CA ALA A 138 7.93 6.32 -29.52
C ALA A 138 6.56 6.83 -29.07
N SER A 139 6.19 6.67 -27.78
CA SER A 139 4.81 6.87 -27.34
C SER A 139 4.63 7.76 -26.11
N TYR A 140 5.66 7.95 -25.28
CA TYR A 140 5.52 8.60 -23.97
C TYR A 140 6.38 9.85 -23.81
N LYS A 141 7.09 10.28 -24.86
CA LYS A 141 8.01 11.41 -24.82
C LYS A 141 7.37 12.70 -24.30
N THR A 142 6.10 12.93 -24.57
CA THR A 142 5.36 14.13 -24.16
C THR A 142 4.62 13.98 -22.83
N TYR A 143 4.71 12.82 -22.17
CA TYR A 143 3.91 12.53 -20.97
C TYR A 143 4.72 12.91 -19.74
N ALA A 144 4.28 13.92 -18.97
CA ALA A 144 4.99 14.35 -17.77
C ALA A 144 5.17 13.21 -16.74
N ALA A 145 4.22 12.26 -16.68
CA ALA A 145 4.24 11.13 -15.75
C ALA A 145 5.42 10.15 -15.94
N VAL A 146 6.10 10.15 -17.09
CA VAL A 146 7.29 9.30 -17.30
C VAL A 146 8.61 10.00 -16.96
N HIS A 147 8.55 11.25 -16.52
CA HIS A 147 9.70 12.05 -16.11
C HIS A 147 9.71 12.19 -14.59
N LEU A 148 10.79 11.75 -13.93
CA LEU A 148 10.87 11.77 -12.46
C LEU A 148 10.78 13.20 -11.90
N GLU A 149 11.37 14.16 -12.61
CA GLU A 149 11.35 15.59 -12.30
C GLU A 149 9.93 16.13 -12.10
N ALA A 150 8.94 15.62 -12.83
CA ALA A 150 7.55 16.04 -12.68
C ALA A 150 7.04 15.79 -11.25
N ILE A 151 7.41 14.68 -10.64
CA ILE A 151 7.00 14.34 -9.27
C ILE A 151 7.85 15.10 -8.26
N LEU A 152 9.16 15.17 -8.47
CA LEU A 152 10.07 15.89 -7.58
C LEU A 152 9.73 17.38 -7.45
N ARG A 153 9.19 18.01 -8.52
CA ARG A 153 8.69 19.39 -8.49
C ARG A 153 7.35 19.56 -7.78
N ASN A 154 6.61 18.48 -7.53
CA ASN A 154 5.28 18.49 -6.91
C ASN A 154 5.28 18.00 -5.45
N VAL A 155 6.45 17.76 -4.85
CA VAL A 155 6.57 17.34 -3.45
C VAL A 155 7.42 18.36 -2.68
N PRO A 156 7.07 18.69 -1.42
CA PRO A 156 7.89 19.57 -0.59
C PRO A 156 9.31 19.03 -0.42
N PHE A 157 10.31 19.91 -0.56
CA PHE A 157 11.72 19.57 -0.47
C PHE A 157 12.11 18.93 0.88
N SER A 158 11.45 19.33 1.98
CA SER A 158 11.60 18.69 3.29
C SER A 158 11.24 17.21 3.28
N GLY A 159 10.20 16.82 2.53
CA GLY A 159 9.81 15.41 2.36
C GLY A 159 10.84 14.58 1.59
N ILE A 160 11.60 15.22 0.69
CA ILE A 160 12.71 14.57 -0.03
C ILE A 160 13.90 14.34 0.93
N LEU A 161 14.22 15.31 1.79
CA LEU A 161 15.35 15.22 2.73
C LEU A 161 15.11 14.32 3.95
N LEU A 162 13.86 14.20 4.40
CA LEU A 162 13.48 13.34 5.53
C LEU A 162 13.43 11.85 5.17
N TRP A 163 13.62 11.52 3.89
CA TRP A 163 13.74 10.14 3.41
C TRP A 163 15.12 9.58 3.80
N ARG A 164 15.29 9.28 5.09
CA ARG A 164 16.38 8.41 5.57
C ARG A 164 15.99 6.97 5.29
N VAL A 165 16.78 6.31 4.45
CA VAL A 165 16.78 4.85 4.22
C VAL A 165 16.94 4.12 5.55
#